data_AF-A0AAN8RQV0-F1
#
_entry.id   AF-A0AAN8RQV0-F1
#
_cell.length_a   1.000
_cell.length_b   1.000
_cell.length_c   1.000
_cell.angle_alpha   90.00
_cell.angle_beta   90.00
_cell.angle_gamma   90.00
#
_symmetry.space_group_name_H-M   'P 1'
#
loop_
_entity.id
_entity.type
_entity.pdbx_description
1 polymer ?
#
loop_
_entity_poly.entity_id
_entity_poly.type
_entity_poly.pdbx_seq_one_letter_code
_entity_poly.pdbx_strand_id
1 'polypeptide(L)'
;MISTNLFLLSLVASINAIPVPMPQTPDFRTLDTCPTNGAIVCSPDGSKFYLCNFGRAVPMGSVAAGTYCSNGKIVTKGASAVPTMMPEPVVPTQFPEPTSVELVKTTPPAVKPTEAPMNPKPEPVKDEITSTITSILEVTSKSTSTVMVTLTSEPSRAPMETPTPEPVPISPPSDGSTGGIVITEDVILKTGPSSKSCPRENENKNLAPKECATAEHAAPFITEAFKKYEINTIGEAAAILSLMMFESGDFQFNTNHFGIEGRLPRPGQGTRNQMSPNFIVQYAQSFGSTDSIKPGITPENINQQTDEVKNKVLALVLGDDKTWASGAWFYKNYAPCAAIMPALQKTPVSEAAWEAYITKCIETTVTDGRKASFKDAVAALGGTLVA
;
A
#
# COMPACT_ATOMS: atom_id res chain seq x y z
N MET A 1 17.52 -37.46 84.71
CA MET A 1 18.12 -38.37 83.72
C MET A 1 17.30 -38.27 82.45
N ILE A 2 17.72 -37.46 81.49
CA ILE A 2 17.02 -37.26 80.21
C ILE A 2 17.98 -37.74 79.11
N SER A 3 17.56 -38.81 78.44
CA SER A 3 18.30 -39.55 77.43
C SER A 3 18.33 -38.77 76.11
N THR A 4 19.52 -38.64 75.54
CA THR A 4 19.83 -37.92 74.30
C THR A 4 19.74 -38.92 73.14
N ASN A 5 18.77 -38.77 72.25
CA ASN A 5 18.72 -39.51 70.99
C ASN A 5 19.20 -38.63 69.83
N LEU A 6 20.30 -39.08 69.25
CA LEU A 6 21.10 -38.48 68.19
C LEU A 6 20.47 -38.82 66.83
N PHE A 7 19.90 -37.84 66.14
CA PHE A 7 19.43 -37.99 64.75
C PHE A 7 20.57 -37.56 63.80
N LEU A 8 21.15 -38.52 63.07
CA LEU A 8 22.03 -38.24 61.94
C LEU A 8 21.18 -37.79 60.73
N LEU A 9 21.30 -36.53 60.31
CA LEU A 9 20.88 -36.08 58.99
C LEU A 9 22.03 -36.29 57.99
N SER A 10 21.77 -37.07 56.95
CA SER A 10 22.63 -37.19 55.77
C SER A 10 22.46 -35.95 54.90
N LEU A 11 23.52 -35.14 54.76
CA LEU A 11 23.61 -34.06 53.78
C LEU A 11 23.98 -34.67 52.42
N VAL A 12 23.02 -34.72 51.50
CA VAL A 12 23.31 -34.94 50.08
C VAL A 12 23.58 -33.56 49.47
N ALA A 13 24.82 -33.30 49.08
CA ALA A 13 25.20 -32.06 48.39
C ALA A 13 24.65 -32.10 46.95
N SER A 14 23.59 -31.33 46.70
CA SER A 14 23.14 -31.03 45.34
C SER A 14 24.18 -30.15 44.64
N ILE A 15 24.76 -30.69 43.57
CA ILE A 15 25.66 -29.97 42.68
C ILE A 15 24.80 -28.96 41.91
N ASN A 16 24.83 -27.70 42.31
CA ASN A 16 24.19 -26.62 41.56
C ASN A 16 24.87 -26.53 40.19
N ALA A 17 24.12 -26.86 39.14
CA ALA A 17 24.51 -26.61 37.77
C ALA A 17 24.75 -25.10 37.62
N ILE A 18 25.96 -24.72 37.20
CA ILE A 18 26.28 -23.36 36.79
C ILE A 18 25.37 -23.05 35.59
N PRO A 19 24.54 -22.00 35.64
CA PRO A 19 23.76 -21.60 34.48
C PRO A 19 24.73 -21.21 33.36
N VAL A 20 24.76 -22.04 32.31
CA VAL A 20 25.43 -21.71 31.06
C VAL A 20 24.76 -20.44 30.53
N PRO A 21 25.51 -19.36 30.25
CA PRO A 21 24.95 -18.17 29.63
C PRO A 21 24.28 -18.58 28.32
N MET A 22 22.97 -18.36 28.20
CA MET A 22 22.30 -18.47 26.91
C MET A 22 23.02 -17.55 25.92
N PRO A 23 23.27 -17.98 24.68
CA PRO A 23 23.83 -17.10 23.66
C PRO A 23 22.88 -15.91 23.53
N GLN A 24 23.35 -14.73 23.92
CA GLN A 24 22.58 -13.50 23.78
C GLN A 24 22.31 -13.29 22.31
N THR A 25 21.05 -13.45 21.90
CA THR A 25 20.54 -12.90 20.65
C THR A 25 20.92 -11.42 20.61
N PRO A 26 21.70 -10.96 19.59
CA PRO A 26 22.08 -9.56 19.48
C PRO A 26 20.87 -8.65 19.55
N ASP A 27 20.96 -7.60 20.36
CA ASP A 27 19.95 -6.55 20.48
C ASP A 27 19.78 -5.85 19.11
N PHE A 28 18.63 -6.09 18.48
CA PHE A 28 18.26 -5.62 17.14
C PHE A 28 18.03 -4.11 17.07
N ARG A 29 18.05 -3.39 18.20
CA ARG A 29 17.97 -1.92 18.27
C ARG A 29 19.29 -1.21 17.97
N THR A 30 20.35 -1.94 17.64
CA THR A 30 21.67 -1.34 17.36
C THR A 30 22.01 -1.26 15.87
N LEU A 31 21.10 -1.67 14.98
CA LEU A 31 21.21 -1.57 13.52
C LEU A 31 20.36 -0.41 12.96
N ASP A 32 20.24 0.68 13.72
CA ASP A 32 19.24 1.75 13.52
C ASP A 32 19.50 2.67 12.32
N THR A 33 20.57 2.47 11.55
CA THR A 33 20.81 3.26 10.34
C THR A 33 21.32 2.38 9.21
N CYS A 34 20.58 2.36 8.10
CA CYS A 34 21.04 1.76 6.85
C CYS A 34 21.23 2.85 5.78
N PRO A 35 22.25 2.72 4.92
CA PRO A 35 22.78 3.85 4.15
C PRO A 35 21.89 4.27 2.98
N THR A 36 21.12 3.35 2.39
CA THR A 36 20.29 3.64 1.21
C THR A 36 19.13 2.66 1.13
N ASN A 37 17.92 3.15 0.86
CA ASN A 37 16.75 2.30 0.63
C ASN A 37 17.04 1.27 -0.46
N GLY A 38 16.70 0.01 -0.20
CA GLY A 38 17.01 -1.14 -1.05
C GLY A 38 18.38 -1.78 -0.80
N ALA A 39 19.25 -1.20 0.03
CA ALA A 39 20.53 -1.83 0.38
C ALA A 39 20.31 -3.09 1.25
N ILE A 40 21.06 -4.15 0.98
CA ILE A 40 21.12 -5.31 1.88
C ILE A 40 22.06 -4.99 3.04
N VAL A 41 21.60 -5.23 4.26
CA VAL A 41 22.42 -5.14 5.47
C VAL A 41 22.61 -6.56 6.01
N CYS A 42 23.82 -6.91 6.40
CA CYS A 42 24.15 -8.24 6.90
C CYS A 42 24.20 -8.24 8.43
N SER A 43 23.72 -9.32 9.07
CA SER A 43 24.00 -9.52 10.50
C SER A 43 25.51 -9.69 10.73
N PRO A 44 26.02 -9.40 11.94
CA PRO A 44 27.44 -9.55 12.26
C PRO A 44 28.00 -10.97 12.02
N ASP A 45 27.17 -11.99 12.19
CA ASP A 45 27.51 -13.40 11.95
C ASP A 45 27.29 -13.85 10.49
N GLY A 46 26.80 -12.96 9.62
CA GLY A 46 26.48 -13.24 8.22
C GLY A 46 25.36 -14.26 8.00
N SER A 47 24.68 -14.71 9.06
CA SER A 47 23.64 -15.75 8.98
C SER A 47 22.27 -15.20 8.59
N LYS A 48 22.07 -13.89 8.73
CA LYS A 48 20.83 -13.18 8.40
C LYS A 48 21.12 -11.99 7.50
N PHE A 49 20.09 -11.57 6.80
CA PHE A 49 20.12 -10.35 6.00
C PHE A 49 18.85 -9.52 6.21
N TYR A 50 19.00 -8.23 5.97
CA TYR A 50 17.97 -7.22 6.14
C TYR A 50 17.91 -6.39 4.88
N LEU A 51 16.73 -5.88 4.55
CA LEU A 51 16.55 -4.91 3.48
C LEU A 51 16.37 -3.54 4.09
N CYS A 52 17.17 -2.57 3.66
CA CYS A 52 17.03 -1.20 4.09
C CYS A 52 15.75 -0.60 3.51
N ASN A 53 14.86 -0.10 4.37
CA ASN A 53 13.65 0.60 3.97
C ASN A 53 13.44 1.81 4.88
N PHE A 54 13.39 2.99 4.30
CA PHE A 54 13.30 4.28 4.98
C PHE A 54 14.32 4.45 6.12
N GLY A 55 15.59 4.12 5.87
CA GLY A 55 16.68 4.24 6.84
C GLY A 55 16.67 3.19 7.95
N ARG A 56 15.71 2.25 7.94
CA ARG A 56 15.61 1.14 8.90
C ARG A 56 15.87 -0.21 8.23
N ALA A 57 16.58 -1.09 8.94
CA ALA A 57 16.83 -2.46 8.48
C ALA A 57 15.61 -3.36 8.73
N VAL A 58 14.89 -3.74 7.67
CA VAL A 58 13.75 -4.67 7.74
C VAL A 58 14.27 -6.11 7.64
N PRO A 59 13.98 -7.00 8.61
CA PRO A 59 14.49 -8.36 8.60
C PRO A 59 13.91 -9.18 7.45
N MET A 60 14.79 -9.82 6.65
CA MET A 60 14.38 -10.68 5.53
C MET A 60 14.53 -12.18 5.85
N GLY A 61 15.16 -12.51 6.98
CA GLY A 61 15.33 -13.88 7.46
C GLY A 61 16.78 -14.37 7.36
N SER A 62 16.95 -15.69 7.50
CA SER A 62 18.24 -16.35 7.39
C SER A 62 18.67 -16.51 5.94
N VAL A 63 19.97 -16.47 5.69
CA VAL A 63 20.56 -16.81 4.38
C VAL A 63 20.42 -18.32 4.12
N ALA A 64 20.35 -18.71 2.84
CA ALA A 64 20.22 -20.11 2.46
C ALA A 64 21.45 -20.95 2.87
N ALA A 65 21.25 -22.25 3.10
CA ALA A 65 22.34 -23.17 3.41
C ALA A 65 23.45 -23.10 2.34
N GLY A 66 24.71 -23.05 2.78
CA GLY A 66 25.86 -22.88 1.88
C GLY A 66 26.13 -21.43 1.44
N THR A 67 25.39 -20.44 1.93
CA THR A 67 25.65 -19.01 1.68
C THR A 67 25.90 -18.24 2.99
N TYR A 68 26.41 -17.02 2.89
CA TYR A 68 26.51 -16.04 3.98
C TYR A 68 26.32 -14.62 3.44
N CYS A 69 25.80 -13.71 4.25
CA CYS A 69 25.70 -12.31 3.91
C CYS A 69 27.02 -11.60 4.29
N SER A 70 27.64 -10.91 3.35
CA SER A 70 28.79 -10.05 3.59
C SER A 70 28.79 -8.85 2.66
N ASN A 71 29.12 -7.66 3.19
CA ASN A 71 29.20 -6.41 2.43
C ASN A 71 27.96 -6.10 1.57
N GLY A 72 26.77 -6.36 2.11
CA GLY A 72 25.50 -6.14 1.42
C GLY A 72 25.25 -7.09 0.24
N LYS A 73 25.87 -8.27 0.24
CA LYS A 73 25.66 -9.31 -0.78
C LYS A 73 25.52 -10.68 -0.14
N ILE A 74 24.72 -11.54 -0.75
CA ILE A 74 24.66 -12.97 -0.40
C ILE A 74 25.69 -13.71 -1.26
N VAL A 75 26.65 -14.34 -0.61
CA VAL A 75 27.78 -15.03 -1.25
C VAL A 75 27.83 -16.50 -0.83
N THR A 76 28.31 -17.38 -1.69
CA THR A 76 28.47 -18.81 -1.37
C THR A 76 29.70 -19.04 -0.49
N LYS A 77 29.58 -19.93 0.50
CA LYS A 77 30.69 -20.36 1.34
C LYS A 77 31.66 -21.17 0.46
N GLY A 78 32.78 -20.56 0.08
CA GLY A 78 33.85 -21.20 -0.71
C GLY A 78 34.16 -20.56 -2.07
N ALA A 79 33.42 -19.54 -2.51
CA ALA A 79 33.76 -18.80 -3.72
C ALA A 79 34.85 -17.75 -3.43
N SER A 80 36.11 -18.18 -3.44
CA SER A 80 37.23 -17.27 -3.64
C SER A 80 37.15 -16.72 -5.07
N ALA A 81 37.16 -15.39 -5.21
CA ALA A 81 36.96 -14.72 -6.49
C ALA A 81 38.14 -14.99 -7.44
N VAL A 82 37.86 -15.70 -8.54
CA VAL A 82 38.62 -15.59 -9.78
C VAL A 82 37.61 -15.27 -10.89
N PRO A 83 37.74 -14.14 -11.61
CA PRO A 83 36.81 -13.80 -12.67
C PRO A 83 37.11 -14.64 -13.91
N THR A 84 36.28 -15.64 -14.18
CA THR A 84 36.35 -16.41 -15.43
C THR A 84 35.64 -15.61 -16.54
N MET A 85 36.40 -15.19 -17.55
CA MET A 85 35.86 -14.61 -18.80
C MET A 85 34.90 -15.61 -19.45
N MET A 86 33.68 -15.17 -19.75
CA MET A 86 32.76 -15.94 -20.59
C MET A 86 33.14 -15.79 -22.08
N PRO A 87 33.05 -16.85 -22.89
CA PRO A 87 33.28 -16.77 -24.33
C PRO A 87 32.07 -16.17 -25.06
N GLU A 88 32.36 -15.48 -26.17
CA GLU A 88 31.43 -14.76 -27.03
C GLU A 88 30.31 -15.64 -27.63
N PRO A 89 29.12 -15.06 -27.89
CA PRO A 89 28.01 -15.78 -28.50
C PRO A 89 28.18 -15.94 -30.03
N VAL A 90 27.96 -17.16 -30.50
CA VAL A 90 27.97 -17.52 -31.93
C VAL A 90 26.70 -17.02 -32.62
N VAL A 91 26.88 -16.35 -33.76
CA VAL A 91 25.84 -15.81 -34.65
C VAL A 91 25.14 -16.95 -35.41
N PRO A 92 23.80 -17.09 -35.34
CA PRO A 92 23.08 -18.01 -36.22
C PRO A 92 22.73 -17.36 -37.56
N THR A 93 23.06 -18.06 -38.64
CA THR A 93 22.76 -17.77 -40.04
C THR A 93 21.29 -18.02 -40.43
N GLN A 94 20.73 -17.08 -41.20
CA GLN A 94 19.60 -17.18 -42.15
C GLN A 94 18.23 -17.67 -41.66
N PHE A 95 17.27 -16.73 -41.64
CA PHE A 95 15.82 -17.02 -41.69
C PHE A 95 15.35 -17.09 -43.15
N PRO A 96 14.46 -18.03 -43.52
CA PRO A 96 13.83 -18.06 -44.84
C PRO A 96 12.70 -17.02 -44.97
N GLU A 97 12.52 -16.52 -46.20
CA GLU A 97 11.54 -15.50 -46.61
C GLU A 97 10.07 -15.92 -46.38
N PRO A 98 9.16 -14.97 -46.07
CA PRO A 98 7.74 -15.27 -45.91
C PRO A 98 6.98 -15.28 -47.23
N THR A 99 6.23 -16.36 -47.45
CA THR A 99 5.24 -16.50 -48.53
C THR A 99 4.02 -15.62 -48.26
N SER A 100 3.63 -14.79 -49.24
CA SER A 100 2.47 -13.91 -49.23
C SER A 100 1.14 -14.69 -49.19
N VAL A 101 0.23 -14.32 -48.28
CA VAL A 101 -1.14 -14.84 -48.23
C VAL A 101 -2.12 -13.74 -48.64
N GLU A 102 -3.00 -14.06 -49.58
CA GLU A 102 -3.98 -13.18 -50.22
C GLU A 102 -5.22 -12.97 -49.34
N LEU A 103 -5.64 -11.71 -49.18
CA LEU A 103 -6.70 -11.28 -48.28
C LEU A 103 -8.07 -11.33 -48.99
N VAL A 104 -8.92 -12.32 -48.64
CA VAL A 104 -10.31 -12.39 -49.11
C VAL A 104 -11.20 -11.49 -48.25
N LYS A 105 -11.75 -10.42 -48.85
CA LYS A 105 -12.78 -9.56 -48.24
C LYS A 105 -14.14 -10.23 -48.31
N THR A 106 -14.82 -10.38 -47.17
CA THR A 106 -16.26 -10.67 -47.12
C THR A 106 -17.00 -9.54 -46.40
N THR A 107 -18.06 -9.07 -47.02
CA THR A 107 -18.94 -7.99 -46.54
C THR A 107 -20.01 -8.57 -45.61
N PRO A 108 -20.35 -7.92 -44.48
CA PRO A 108 -21.42 -8.38 -43.61
C PRO A 108 -22.82 -8.00 -44.15
N PRO A 109 -23.86 -8.83 -43.94
CA PRO A 109 -25.22 -8.51 -44.29
C PRO A 109 -25.91 -7.59 -43.26
N ALA A 110 -26.83 -6.76 -43.77
CA ALA A 110 -27.60 -5.77 -43.02
C ALA A 110 -28.65 -6.40 -42.09
N VAL A 111 -28.72 -5.90 -40.84
CA VAL A 111 -29.72 -6.27 -39.83
C VAL A 111 -30.88 -5.29 -39.87
N LYS A 112 -32.11 -5.82 -39.93
CA LYS A 112 -33.38 -5.08 -39.88
C LYS A 112 -33.92 -5.10 -38.43
N PRO A 113 -34.54 -4.03 -37.89
CA PRO A 113 -35.00 -4.01 -36.49
C PRO A 113 -36.32 -4.78 -36.34
N THR A 114 -36.49 -5.52 -35.24
CA THR A 114 -37.77 -6.13 -34.87
C THR A 114 -38.10 -5.78 -33.42
N GLU A 115 -39.37 -5.42 -33.23
CA GLU A 115 -40.00 -4.91 -32.01
C GLU A 115 -40.00 -5.89 -30.83
N ALA A 116 -40.02 -5.31 -29.64
CA ALA A 116 -40.07 -5.98 -28.35
C ALA A 116 -41.46 -6.58 -28.05
N PRO A 117 -41.52 -7.77 -27.41
CA PRO A 117 -42.69 -8.17 -26.64
C PRO A 117 -42.44 -8.22 -25.13
N MET A 118 -43.53 -7.94 -24.43
CA MET A 118 -43.70 -7.85 -22.98
C MET A 118 -43.58 -9.21 -22.26
N ASN A 119 -43.17 -9.12 -21.00
CA ASN A 119 -42.96 -10.15 -20.01
C ASN A 119 -44.26 -10.89 -19.60
N PRO A 120 -44.21 -12.21 -19.35
CA PRO A 120 -44.79 -12.70 -18.09
C PRO A 120 -43.99 -13.80 -17.36
N LYS A 121 -43.89 -13.58 -16.04
CA LYS A 121 -43.86 -14.47 -14.85
C LYS A 121 -43.18 -15.87 -14.93
N PRO A 122 -42.26 -16.20 -13.99
CA PRO A 122 -41.55 -17.47 -13.98
C PRO A 122 -42.18 -18.55 -13.08
N GLU A 123 -42.16 -19.81 -13.55
CA GLU A 123 -42.14 -21.03 -12.75
C GLU A 123 -41.12 -22.02 -13.36
N PRO A 124 -40.59 -23.00 -12.58
CA PRO A 124 -39.23 -23.51 -12.73
C PRO A 124 -39.14 -24.84 -13.49
N VAL A 125 -37.94 -25.18 -13.97
CA VAL A 125 -37.24 -26.50 -13.81
C VAL A 125 -36.25 -26.82 -14.96
N LYS A 126 -35.07 -27.33 -14.53
CA LYS A 126 -34.05 -28.22 -15.16
C LYS A 126 -33.08 -27.71 -16.25
N ASP A 127 -31.82 -27.67 -15.81
CA ASP A 127 -30.60 -28.26 -16.38
C ASP A 127 -30.58 -28.66 -17.86
N GLU A 128 -29.73 -27.99 -18.65
CA GLU A 128 -28.82 -28.69 -19.57
C GLU A 128 -27.57 -27.85 -19.84
N ILE A 129 -26.41 -28.49 -19.70
CA ILE A 129 -25.07 -27.93 -19.88
C ILE A 129 -24.70 -28.09 -21.36
N THR A 130 -24.28 -27.01 -22.03
CA THR A 130 -23.51 -27.14 -23.28
C THR A 130 -22.42 -26.07 -23.31
N SER A 131 -21.17 -26.51 -23.24
CA SER A 131 -19.98 -25.68 -23.30
C SER A 131 -19.60 -25.43 -24.76
N THR A 132 -19.36 -24.16 -25.12
CA THR A 132 -18.71 -23.80 -26.38
C THR A 132 -17.41 -23.08 -26.06
N ILE A 133 -16.29 -23.75 -26.33
CA ILE A 133 -14.94 -23.21 -26.24
C ILE A 133 -14.73 -22.29 -27.45
N THR A 134 -14.45 -21.01 -27.19
CA THR A 134 -13.92 -20.08 -28.20
C THR A 134 -12.53 -19.66 -27.77
N SER A 135 -11.54 -20.13 -28.51
CA SER A 135 -10.15 -19.67 -28.47
C SER A 135 -9.99 -18.66 -29.61
N ILE A 136 -9.39 -17.49 -29.37
CA ILE A 136 -8.62 -16.69 -30.34
C ILE A 136 -7.75 -15.66 -29.59
N LEU A 137 -6.45 -15.92 -29.65
CA LEU A 137 -5.28 -15.07 -29.97
C LEU A 137 -5.17 -13.64 -29.39
N GLU A 138 -4.20 -13.51 -28.48
CA GLU A 138 -3.55 -12.25 -28.11
C GLU A 138 -2.59 -11.76 -29.20
N VAL A 139 -2.75 -10.51 -29.63
CA VAL A 139 -1.75 -9.78 -30.43
C VAL A 139 -0.93 -8.91 -29.49
N THR A 140 0.31 -9.33 -29.22
CA THR A 140 1.29 -8.53 -28.46
C THR A 140 2.04 -7.58 -29.41
N SER A 141 1.74 -6.29 -29.30
CA SER A 141 2.51 -5.22 -29.95
C SER A 141 3.47 -4.60 -28.95
N LYS A 142 4.77 -4.90 -29.07
CA LYS A 142 5.84 -4.20 -28.35
C LYS A 142 6.23 -2.96 -29.14
N SER A 143 5.94 -1.77 -28.62
CA SER A 143 6.50 -0.51 -29.13
C SER A 143 7.60 -0.03 -28.19
N THR A 144 8.82 0.07 -28.72
CA THR A 144 10.00 0.58 -28.02
C THR A 144 10.23 2.00 -28.53
N SER A 145 9.96 3.00 -27.70
CA SER A 145 10.28 4.40 -28.02
C SER A 145 11.57 4.81 -27.32
N THR A 146 12.59 5.10 -28.11
CA THR A 146 13.88 5.65 -27.68
C THR A 146 13.73 7.17 -27.48
N VAL A 147 13.82 7.65 -26.24
CA VAL A 147 13.84 9.08 -25.93
C VAL A 147 15.28 9.59 -25.98
N MET A 148 15.57 10.48 -26.91
CA MET A 148 16.83 11.22 -27.01
C MET A 148 16.79 12.41 -26.06
N VAL A 149 17.51 12.33 -24.95
CA VAL A 149 17.68 13.43 -24.00
C VAL A 149 18.84 14.31 -24.49
N THR A 150 18.54 15.55 -24.87
CA THR A 150 19.55 16.54 -25.23
C THR A 150 19.96 17.31 -23.97
N LEU A 151 21.19 17.11 -23.51
CA LEU A 151 21.80 17.87 -22.41
C LEU A 151 22.43 19.15 -22.96
N THR A 152 21.76 20.29 -22.81
CA THR A 152 22.37 21.62 -22.95
C THR A 152 23.00 22.02 -21.63
N SER A 153 24.33 22.11 -21.60
CA SER A 153 25.09 22.72 -20.50
C SER A 153 25.37 24.19 -20.84
N GLU A 154 24.92 25.09 -19.97
CA GLU A 154 25.29 26.51 -20.03
C GLU A 154 26.64 26.77 -19.34
N PRO A 155 27.46 27.71 -19.84
CA PRO A 155 28.79 27.94 -19.34
C PRO A 155 28.81 28.75 -18.03
N SER A 156 29.74 28.36 -17.17
CA SER A 156 30.12 28.97 -15.90
C SER A 156 30.42 30.47 -16.04
N ARG A 157 29.70 31.31 -15.28
CA ARG A 157 29.97 32.74 -15.13
C ARG A 157 30.70 33.01 -13.81
N ALA A 158 31.78 33.78 -13.91
CA ALA A 158 32.66 34.19 -12.83
C ALA A 158 31.96 35.03 -11.73
N PRO A 159 32.51 35.08 -10.50
CA PRO A 159 31.88 35.70 -9.35
C PRO A 159 31.96 37.23 -9.41
N MET A 160 30.82 37.90 -9.28
CA MET A 160 30.73 39.35 -9.05
C MET A 160 30.40 39.62 -7.58
N GLU A 161 31.05 40.66 -7.06
CA GLU A 161 31.04 41.12 -5.67
C GLU A 161 29.64 41.49 -5.16
N THR A 162 29.42 41.20 -3.87
CA THR A 162 28.19 41.39 -3.11
C THR A 162 28.03 42.84 -2.62
N PRO A 163 26.97 43.58 -2.98
CA PRO A 163 26.55 44.75 -2.24
C PRO A 163 25.56 44.37 -1.12
N THR A 164 25.76 44.96 0.06
CA THR A 164 24.91 44.84 1.25
C THR A 164 23.54 45.49 1.01
N PRO A 165 22.39 44.81 1.27
CA PRO A 165 21.08 45.42 1.06
C PRO A 165 20.52 46.12 2.31
N GLU A 166 19.96 47.31 2.10
CA GLU A 166 19.03 48.01 3.00
C GLU A 166 17.68 47.25 3.14
N PRO A 167 16.92 47.47 4.24
CA PRO A 167 15.70 46.72 4.52
C PRO A 167 14.52 47.14 3.62
N VAL A 168 14.01 46.19 2.84
CA VAL A 168 12.83 46.35 1.96
C VAL A 168 11.54 45.97 2.71
N PRO A 169 10.41 46.68 2.50
CA PRO A 169 9.13 46.38 3.15
C PRO A 169 8.58 45.00 2.75
N ILE A 170 8.11 44.24 3.74
CA ILE A 170 7.52 42.90 3.59
C ILE A 170 6.22 43.00 2.77
N SER A 171 6.26 42.48 1.54
CA SER A 171 5.06 42.12 0.78
C SER A 171 4.59 40.71 1.19
N PRO A 172 3.29 40.40 1.19
CA PRO A 172 2.79 39.07 1.54
C PRO A 172 3.28 38.01 0.53
N PRO A 173 3.52 36.76 0.95
CA PRO A 173 4.00 35.72 0.04
C PRO A 173 2.91 35.38 -0.97
N SER A 174 3.25 35.50 -2.25
CA SER A 174 2.49 34.94 -3.37
C SER A 174 2.65 33.42 -3.40
N ASP A 175 1.54 32.73 -3.55
CA ASP A 175 1.41 31.29 -3.77
C ASP A 175 2.34 30.79 -4.87
N GLY A 176 3.18 29.83 -4.50
CA GLY A 176 4.10 29.15 -5.42
C GLY A 176 4.95 28.08 -4.72
N SER A 177 4.47 27.52 -3.60
CA SER A 177 5.17 26.44 -2.93
C SER A 177 4.93 25.13 -3.68
N THR A 178 5.93 24.69 -4.43
CA THR A 178 6.09 23.30 -4.90
C THR A 178 6.37 22.31 -3.76
N GLY A 179 6.13 22.69 -2.50
CA GLY A 179 6.12 21.77 -1.37
C GLY A 179 4.79 21.03 -1.32
N GLY A 180 4.82 19.71 -1.58
CA GLY A 180 3.62 18.86 -1.51
C GLY A 180 2.90 18.94 -0.16
N ILE A 181 1.64 18.47 -0.14
CA ILE A 181 0.83 18.46 1.09
C ILE A 181 1.50 17.61 2.18
N VAL A 182 1.70 18.19 3.36
CA VAL A 182 2.20 17.51 4.55
C VAL A 182 1.04 17.26 5.51
N ILE A 183 0.83 16.01 5.89
CA ILE A 183 -0.17 15.62 6.89
C ILE A 183 0.52 15.53 8.25
N THR A 184 0.28 16.53 9.09
CA THR A 184 0.79 16.56 10.47
C THR A 184 -0.17 15.85 11.43
N GLU A 185 0.32 15.54 12.62
CA GLU A 185 -0.55 15.07 13.71
C GLU A 185 -1.70 16.05 13.99
N ASP A 186 -1.42 17.35 14.04
CA ASP A 186 -2.43 18.39 14.28
C ASP A 186 -3.52 18.41 13.20
N VAL A 187 -3.16 18.19 11.93
CA VAL A 187 -4.15 18.06 10.84
C VAL A 187 -5.09 16.88 11.10
N ILE A 188 -4.55 15.73 11.50
CA ILE A 188 -5.33 14.52 11.79
C ILE A 188 -6.20 14.73 13.03
N LEU A 189 -5.65 15.30 14.11
CA LEU A 189 -6.39 15.57 15.35
C LEU A 189 -7.54 16.56 15.14
N LYS A 190 -7.38 17.55 14.27
CA LYS A 190 -8.47 18.46 13.90
C LYS A 190 -9.55 17.77 13.06
N THR A 191 -9.16 16.80 12.22
CA THR A 191 -10.08 16.06 11.36
C THR A 191 -10.85 14.96 12.10
N GLY A 192 -10.21 14.31 13.07
CA GLY A 192 -10.80 13.26 13.90
C GLY A 192 -10.13 13.20 15.27
N PRO A 193 -10.61 13.99 16.25
CA PRO A 193 -9.98 14.17 17.56
C PRO A 193 -9.80 12.89 18.38
N SER A 194 -10.64 11.86 18.13
CA SER A 194 -10.58 10.59 18.85
C SER A 194 -9.31 9.80 18.54
N SER A 195 -8.57 10.17 17.48
CA SER A 195 -7.30 9.57 17.11
C SER A 195 -6.12 9.94 18.03
N LYS A 196 -6.35 10.77 19.05
CA LYS A 196 -5.33 11.15 20.03
C LYS A 196 -4.76 9.96 20.84
N SER A 197 -5.54 8.91 21.07
CA SER A 197 -5.12 7.81 21.94
C SER A 197 -5.54 6.44 21.43
N CYS A 198 -4.75 5.43 21.80
CA CYS A 198 -5.08 4.02 21.63
C CYS A 198 -4.80 3.26 22.94
N PRO A 199 -5.73 2.43 23.44
CA PRO A 199 -7.10 2.26 22.94
C PRO A 199 -7.91 3.57 23.08
N ARG A 200 -9.00 3.67 22.34
CA ARG A 200 -9.89 4.83 22.41
C ARG A 200 -10.90 4.64 23.50
N GLU A 201 -11.24 5.70 24.22
CA GLU A 201 -12.28 5.63 25.25
C GLU A 201 -13.66 5.76 24.60
N ASN A 202 -14.14 4.67 23.98
CA ASN A 202 -15.49 4.54 23.43
C ASN A 202 -16.04 3.12 23.65
N GLU A 203 -17.28 2.87 23.23
CA GLU A 203 -17.93 1.57 23.42
C GLU A 203 -17.22 0.40 22.72
N ASN A 204 -16.40 0.69 21.69
CA ASN A 204 -15.72 -0.33 20.88
C ASN A 204 -14.24 -0.52 21.25
N LYS A 205 -13.79 0.02 22.38
CA LYS A 205 -12.36 0.04 22.77
C LYS A 205 -11.67 -1.32 22.80
N ASN A 206 -12.44 -2.38 23.08
CA ASN A 206 -11.94 -3.75 23.19
C ASN A 206 -12.14 -4.58 21.91
N LEU A 207 -12.78 -4.05 20.87
CA LEU A 207 -13.16 -4.83 19.69
C LEU A 207 -11.94 -5.23 18.85
N ALA A 208 -11.00 -4.30 18.64
CA ALA A 208 -9.80 -4.55 17.84
C ALA A 208 -8.61 -3.70 18.31
N PRO A 209 -8.14 -3.86 19.57
CA PRO A 209 -7.12 -2.99 20.16
C PRO A 209 -5.80 -2.97 19.38
N LYS A 210 -5.48 -4.04 18.63
CA LYS A 210 -4.26 -4.14 17.81
C LYS A 210 -4.34 -3.37 16.49
N GLU A 211 -5.53 -2.96 16.04
CA GLU A 211 -5.72 -2.20 14.80
C GLU A 211 -5.68 -0.68 15.03
N CYS A 212 -5.87 -0.26 16.28
CA CYS A 212 -5.91 1.14 16.67
C CYS A 212 -4.55 1.80 16.43
N ALA A 213 -4.57 2.95 15.78
CA ALA A 213 -3.40 3.82 15.65
C ALA A 213 -3.73 5.26 16.07
N THR A 214 -2.70 5.96 16.53
CA THR A 214 -2.79 7.39 16.89
C THR A 214 -2.55 8.29 15.68
N ALA A 215 -2.94 9.56 15.79
CA ALA A 215 -2.61 10.60 14.82
C ALA A 215 -1.09 10.72 14.61
N GLU A 216 -0.31 10.72 15.70
CA GLU A 216 1.16 10.78 15.66
C GLU A 216 1.76 9.64 14.83
N HIS A 217 1.27 8.40 15.02
CA HIS A 217 1.72 7.24 14.27
C HIS A 217 1.35 7.33 12.79
N ALA A 218 0.13 7.77 12.48
CA ALA A 218 -0.41 7.82 11.12
C ALA A 218 0.23 8.91 10.23
N ALA A 219 0.46 10.10 10.79
CA ALA A 219 0.93 11.31 10.08
C ALA A 219 2.08 11.08 9.10
N PRO A 220 3.23 10.47 9.49
CA PRO A 220 4.35 10.27 8.58
C PRO A 220 3.98 9.34 7.41
N PHE A 221 3.22 8.27 7.65
CA PHE A 221 2.85 7.33 6.58
C PHE A 221 1.87 7.93 5.58
N ILE A 222 0.91 8.73 6.04
CA ILE A 222 -0.05 9.41 5.15
C ILE A 222 0.68 10.47 4.32
N THR A 223 1.59 11.23 4.92
CA THR A 223 2.42 12.20 4.19
C THR A 223 3.23 11.53 3.09
N GLU A 224 3.90 10.41 3.40
CA GLU A 224 4.65 9.65 2.39
C GLU A 224 3.74 9.05 1.31
N ALA A 225 2.54 8.60 1.67
CA ALA A 225 1.55 8.14 0.70
C ALA A 225 1.12 9.27 -0.24
N PHE A 226 0.83 10.46 0.30
CA PHE A 226 0.40 11.61 -0.50
C PHE A 226 1.49 12.07 -1.44
N LYS A 227 2.75 12.05 -1.00
CA LYS A 227 3.91 12.27 -1.87
C LYS A 227 4.04 11.20 -2.96
N LYS A 228 3.96 9.91 -2.59
CA LYS A 228 4.07 8.77 -3.53
C LYS A 228 3.02 8.83 -4.64
N TYR A 229 1.80 9.23 -4.29
CA TYR A 229 0.67 9.27 -5.21
C TYR A 229 0.37 10.70 -5.70
N GLU A 230 1.27 11.66 -5.53
CA GLU A 230 1.12 13.02 -6.07
C GLU A 230 -0.23 13.68 -5.69
N ILE A 231 -0.56 13.62 -4.41
CA ILE A 231 -1.70 14.30 -3.80
C ILE A 231 -1.23 15.68 -3.37
N ASN A 232 -1.48 16.68 -4.21
CA ASN A 232 -0.82 17.99 -4.12
C ASN A 232 -1.77 19.14 -3.80
N THR A 233 -3.09 18.92 -3.79
CA THR A 233 -4.06 19.97 -3.48
C THR A 233 -4.78 19.71 -2.17
N ILE A 234 -5.24 20.78 -1.53
CA ILE A 234 -5.99 20.70 -0.26
C ILE A 234 -7.28 19.89 -0.44
N GLY A 235 -8.01 20.09 -1.55
CA GLY A 235 -9.26 19.38 -1.79
C GLY A 235 -9.08 17.87 -1.96
N GLU A 236 -8.03 17.43 -2.67
CA GLU A 236 -7.69 16.01 -2.78
C GLU A 236 -7.29 15.42 -1.42
N ALA A 237 -6.36 16.09 -0.73
CA ALA A 237 -5.85 15.64 0.56
C ALA A 237 -6.97 15.54 1.62
N ALA A 238 -7.82 16.56 1.69
CA ALA A 238 -8.96 16.59 2.60
C ALA A 238 -9.95 15.47 2.31
N ALA A 239 -10.29 15.23 1.03
CA ALA A 239 -11.24 14.20 0.63
C ALA A 239 -10.75 12.78 0.97
N ILE A 240 -9.46 12.50 0.78
CA ILE A 240 -8.86 11.20 1.11
C ILE A 240 -8.74 11.04 2.62
N LEU A 241 -8.19 12.04 3.33
CA LEU A 241 -8.02 11.97 4.78
C LEU A 241 -9.36 11.83 5.50
N SER A 242 -10.36 12.65 5.14
CA SER A 242 -11.68 12.59 5.78
C SER A 242 -12.38 11.25 5.56
N LEU A 243 -12.22 10.66 4.37
CA LEU A 243 -12.71 9.32 4.11
C LEU A 243 -12.02 8.31 5.02
N MET A 244 -10.68 8.36 5.11
CA MET A 244 -9.95 7.43 5.96
C MET A 244 -10.36 7.56 7.42
N MET A 245 -10.49 8.78 7.94
CA MET A 245 -10.95 9.03 9.32
C MET A 245 -12.34 8.45 9.53
N PHE A 246 -13.30 8.77 8.66
CA PHE A 246 -14.68 8.30 8.82
C PHE A 246 -14.79 6.77 8.75
N GLU A 247 -14.21 6.15 7.71
CA GLU A 247 -14.38 4.72 7.44
C GLU A 247 -13.69 3.82 8.46
N SER A 248 -12.59 4.30 9.06
CA SER A 248 -11.80 3.52 10.04
C SER A 248 -12.17 3.82 11.50
N GLY A 249 -13.20 4.63 11.73
CA GLY A 249 -13.55 5.10 13.08
C GLY A 249 -12.40 5.88 13.70
N ASP A 250 -11.95 6.92 13.00
CA ASP A 250 -10.81 7.81 13.28
C ASP A 250 -9.44 7.09 13.31
N PHE A 251 -9.25 5.93 12.67
CA PHE A 251 -8.12 4.97 12.76
C PHE A 251 -8.16 3.95 13.91
N GLN A 252 -9.34 3.71 14.51
CA GLN A 252 -9.51 2.62 15.47
C GLN A 252 -9.45 1.24 14.78
N PHE A 253 -9.93 1.16 13.55
CA PHE A 253 -10.07 -0.08 12.81
C PHE A 253 -9.26 -0.07 11.51
N ASN A 254 -8.83 -1.25 11.11
CA ASN A 254 -8.13 -1.50 9.86
C ASN A 254 -8.79 -2.66 9.08
N THR A 255 -9.71 -3.38 9.72
CA THR A 255 -10.59 -4.35 9.08
C THR A 255 -12.06 -3.99 9.36
N ASN A 256 -12.97 -4.49 8.54
CA ASN A 256 -14.40 -4.29 8.77
C ASN A 256 -14.89 -5.13 9.95
N HIS A 257 -15.40 -4.47 11.01
CA HIS A 257 -15.99 -5.13 12.18
C HIS A 257 -17.52 -5.02 12.27
N PHE A 258 -18.16 -4.12 11.51
CA PHE A 258 -19.57 -3.72 11.72
C PHE A 258 -20.50 -4.02 10.54
N GLY A 259 -19.98 -4.56 9.43
CA GLY A 259 -20.75 -4.99 8.26
C GLY A 259 -21.71 -3.92 7.69
N ILE A 260 -22.85 -4.37 7.18
CA ILE A 260 -23.97 -3.51 6.75
C ILE A 260 -25.01 -3.51 7.87
N GLU A 261 -25.58 -2.36 8.21
CA GLU A 261 -26.63 -2.25 9.25
C GLU A 261 -26.19 -2.84 10.62
N GLY A 262 -24.90 -2.76 10.96
CA GLY A 262 -24.38 -3.31 12.21
C GLY A 262 -24.36 -4.85 12.26
N ARG A 263 -24.53 -5.52 11.12
CA ARG A 263 -24.44 -6.99 11.02
C ARG A 263 -23.01 -7.45 10.78
N LEU A 264 -22.81 -8.78 10.77
CA LEU A 264 -21.52 -9.48 10.72
C LEU A 264 -20.46 -8.79 9.82
N PRO A 265 -19.18 -8.81 10.25
CA PRO A 265 -18.08 -8.21 9.52
C PRO A 265 -18.06 -8.71 8.07
N ARG A 266 -17.76 -7.82 7.12
CA ARG A 266 -17.60 -8.19 5.71
C ARG A 266 -16.19 -8.75 5.48
N PRO A 267 -16.04 -10.06 5.24
CA PRO A 267 -14.72 -10.68 5.13
C PRO A 267 -13.94 -10.15 3.93
N GLY A 268 -12.64 -9.88 4.14
CA GLY A 268 -11.77 -9.28 3.14
C GLY A 268 -11.98 -7.79 2.87
N GLN A 269 -12.87 -7.10 3.58
CA GLN A 269 -12.99 -5.64 3.52
C GLN A 269 -12.13 -5.01 4.62
N GLY A 270 -11.32 -4.01 4.29
CA GLY A 270 -10.45 -3.35 5.26
C GLY A 270 -9.56 -2.28 4.67
N THR A 271 -8.40 -2.03 5.29
CA THR A 271 -7.51 -0.87 5.14
C THR A 271 -8.09 0.42 5.71
N ARG A 272 -7.30 1.49 5.78
CA ARG A 272 -7.74 2.76 6.38
C ARG A 272 -8.86 3.46 5.63
N ASN A 273 -9.15 3.10 4.38
CA ASN A 273 -10.32 3.58 3.62
C ASN A 273 -11.37 2.48 3.34
N GLN A 274 -11.32 1.35 4.04
CA GLN A 274 -12.33 0.27 3.98
C GLN A 274 -12.65 -0.27 2.57
N MET A 275 -11.63 -0.44 1.72
CA MET A 275 -11.76 -1.03 0.38
C MET A 275 -12.41 -2.42 0.40
N SER A 276 -13.29 -2.67 -0.56
CA SER A 276 -13.94 -3.97 -0.77
C SER A 276 -12.95 -5.04 -1.27
N PRO A 277 -13.27 -6.34 -1.12
CA PRO A 277 -12.32 -7.43 -1.41
C PRO A 277 -11.72 -7.42 -2.83
N ASN A 278 -12.48 -7.00 -3.84
CA ASN A 278 -11.99 -6.86 -5.22
C ASN A 278 -10.87 -5.82 -5.33
N PHE A 279 -10.98 -4.68 -4.65
CA PHE A 279 -9.94 -3.65 -4.64
C PHE A 279 -8.77 -4.05 -3.74
N ILE A 280 -9.01 -4.82 -2.69
CA ILE A 280 -7.95 -5.41 -1.86
C ILE A 280 -7.06 -6.35 -2.68
N VAL A 281 -7.63 -7.17 -3.58
CA VAL A 281 -6.84 -7.98 -4.51
C VAL A 281 -5.99 -7.11 -5.42
N GLN A 282 -6.59 -6.11 -6.08
CA GLN A 282 -5.85 -5.19 -6.96
C GLN A 282 -4.72 -4.48 -6.21
N TYR A 283 -5.00 -4.02 -4.98
CA TYR A 283 -4.01 -3.33 -4.18
C TYR A 283 -2.88 -4.24 -3.75
N ALA A 284 -3.18 -5.45 -3.27
CA ALA A 284 -2.18 -6.46 -2.92
C ALA A 284 -1.30 -6.80 -4.14
N GLN A 285 -1.90 -6.93 -5.32
CA GLN A 285 -1.22 -7.21 -6.58
C GLN A 285 -0.24 -6.11 -7.02
N SER A 286 -0.43 -4.88 -6.56
CA SER A 286 0.54 -3.80 -6.79
C SER A 286 1.87 -3.98 -6.03
N PHE A 287 1.92 -4.90 -5.06
CA PHE A 287 3.11 -5.24 -4.27
C PHE A 287 3.67 -6.63 -4.57
N GLY A 288 2.97 -7.45 -5.34
CA GLY A 288 3.38 -8.82 -5.68
C GLY A 288 2.19 -9.76 -5.87
N SER A 289 2.45 -11.01 -6.26
CA SER A 289 1.36 -11.98 -6.48
C SER A 289 0.63 -12.36 -5.19
N THR A 290 -0.68 -12.62 -5.30
CA THR A 290 -1.52 -13.20 -4.24
C THR A 290 -1.48 -14.75 -4.21
N ASP A 291 -0.70 -15.38 -5.10
CA ASP A 291 -0.68 -16.85 -5.26
C ASP A 291 -0.19 -17.61 -4.02
N SER A 292 0.57 -16.94 -3.13
CA SER A 292 0.98 -17.50 -1.84
C SER A 292 -0.21 -17.79 -0.92
N ILE A 293 -1.36 -17.14 -1.15
CA ILE A 293 -2.61 -17.41 -0.45
C ILE A 293 -3.36 -18.54 -1.16
N LYS A 294 -3.59 -18.38 -2.46
CA LYS A 294 -4.19 -19.37 -3.35
C LYS A 294 -3.90 -18.98 -4.80
N PRO A 295 -3.46 -19.91 -5.66
CA PRO A 295 -3.23 -19.63 -7.07
C PRO A 295 -4.50 -19.12 -7.78
N GLY A 296 -4.34 -18.09 -8.62
CA GLY A 296 -5.40 -17.61 -9.51
C GLY A 296 -6.49 -16.78 -8.83
N ILE A 297 -6.22 -16.18 -7.67
CA ILE A 297 -7.10 -15.15 -7.09
C ILE A 297 -7.10 -13.92 -8.00
N THR A 298 -8.30 -13.45 -8.36
CA THR A 298 -8.50 -12.21 -9.13
C THR A 298 -9.57 -11.32 -8.48
N PRO A 299 -9.63 -10.02 -8.84
CA PRO A 299 -10.68 -9.12 -8.36
C PRO A 299 -12.10 -9.63 -8.69
N GLU A 300 -12.28 -10.37 -9.79
CA GLU A 300 -13.56 -10.88 -10.26
C GLU A 300 -14.01 -12.12 -9.47
N ASN A 301 -13.08 -12.97 -9.04
CA ASN A 301 -13.41 -14.23 -8.38
C ASN A 301 -13.32 -14.19 -6.85
N ILE A 302 -12.77 -13.12 -6.25
CA ILE A 302 -12.54 -13.04 -4.80
C ILE A 302 -13.82 -13.17 -3.99
N ASN A 303 -14.95 -12.66 -4.50
CA ASN A 303 -16.23 -12.71 -3.81
C ASN A 303 -16.78 -14.13 -3.66
N GLN A 304 -16.35 -15.05 -4.54
CA GLN A 304 -16.72 -16.47 -4.52
C GLN A 304 -15.81 -17.30 -3.59
N GLN A 305 -14.73 -16.70 -3.06
CA GLN A 305 -13.82 -17.40 -2.15
C GLN A 305 -14.38 -17.45 -0.73
N THR A 306 -13.82 -18.35 0.07
CA THR A 306 -14.13 -18.45 1.51
C THR A 306 -13.68 -17.20 2.26
N ASP A 307 -14.31 -16.94 3.40
CA ASP A 307 -13.97 -15.82 4.28
C ASP A 307 -12.50 -15.87 4.73
N GLU A 308 -11.97 -17.08 4.97
CA GLU A 308 -10.56 -17.28 5.29
C GLU A 308 -9.63 -16.79 4.17
N VAL A 309 -9.92 -17.13 2.91
CA VAL A 309 -9.13 -16.68 1.76
C VAL A 309 -9.21 -15.16 1.63
N LYS A 310 -10.41 -14.59 1.72
CA LYS A 310 -10.64 -13.13 1.67
C LYS A 310 -9.80 -12.40 2.74
N ASN A 311 -9.84 -12.90 3.97
CA ASN A 311 -9.08 -12.32 5.09
C ASN A 311 -7.57 -12.50 4.96
N LYS A 312 -7.11 -13.63 4.41
CA LYS A 312 -5.68 -13.86 4.12
C LYS A 312 -5.14 -12.92 3.04
N VAL A 313 -5.92 -12.63 2.00
CA VAL A 313 -5.55 -11.61 1.00
C VAL A 313 -5.52 -10.21 1.65
N LEU A 314 -6.54 -9.86 2.44
CA LEU A 314 -6.58 -8.59 3.17
C LEU A 314 -5.34 -8.41 4.07
N ALA A 315 -4.93 -9.47 4.77
CA ALA A 315 -3.75 -9.43 5.65
C ALA A 315 -2.45 -9.01 4.94
N LEU A 316 -2.34 -9.20 3.61
CA LEU A 316 -1.17 -8.78 2.83
C LEU A 316 -0.99 -7.25 2.82
N VAL A 317 -2.06 -6.48 3.06
CA VAL A 317 -2.07 -5.01 2.91
C VAL A 317 -2.36 -4.24 4.20
N LEU A 318 -2.44 -4.93 5.36
CA LEU A 318 -2.75 -4.28 6.64
C LEU A 318 -1.54 -3.62 7.34
N GLY A 319 -0.32 -3.93 6.91
CA GLY A 319 0.90 -3.34 7.49
C GLY A 319 1.02 -1.84 7.21
N ASP A 320 1.73 -1.11 8.09
CA ASP A 320 1.92 0.35 7.98
C ASP A 320 2.50 0.76 6.62
N ASP A 321 3.35 -0.06 6.02
CA ASP A 321 3.95 0.20 4.71
C ASP A 321 2.92 0.21 3.55
N LYS A 322 1.69 -0.23 3.79
CA LYS A 322 0.64 -0.37 2.78
C LYS A 322 -0.69 0.27 3.20
N THR A 323 -1.18 0.05 4.42
CA THR A 323 -2.56 0.44 4.77
C THR A 323 -2.79 1.95 4.74
N TRP A 324 -1.79 2.76 5.14
CA TRP A 324 -1.89 4.22 5.13
C TRP A 324 -1.93 4.81 3.71
N ALA A 325 -1.42 4.05 2.73
CA ALA A 325 -1.40 4.41 1.33
C ALA A 325 -2.65 4.00 0.55
N SER A 326 -3.55 3.21 1.14
CA SER A 326 -4.67 2.58 0.41
C SER A 326 -5.65 3.61 -0.16
N GLY A 327 -5.97 4.68 0.57
CA GLY A 327 -6.86 5.75 0.11
C GLY A 327 -6.29 6.51 -1.09
N ALA A 328 -5.02 6.90 -1.03
CA ALA A 328 -4.34 7.60 -2.13
C ALA A 328 -4.12 6.70 -3.34
N TRP A 329 -3.79 5.42 -3.13
CA TRP A 329 -3.71 4.42 -4.18
C TRP A 329 -5.07 4.27 -4.89
N PHE A 330 -6.14 4.05 -4.14
CA PHE A 330 -7.48 3.87 -4.69
C PHE A 330 -7.88 5.08 -5.53
N TYR A 331 -7.71 6.28 -4.95
CA TYR A 331 -8.00 7.53 -5.62
C TYR A 331 -7.30 7.65 -6.97
N LYS A 332 -6.00 7.31 -7.05
CA LYS A 332 -5.23 7.42 -8.30
C LYS A 332 -5.47 6.30 -9.30
N ASN A 333 -5.88 5.11 -8.85
CA ASN A 333 -5.95 3.92 -9.71
C ASN A 333 -7.38 3.54 -10.11
N TYR A 334 -8.40 3.98 -9.38
CA TYR A 334 -9.79 3.66 -9.73
C TYR A 334 -10.32 4.61 -10.80
N ALA A 335 -10.69 4.07 -11.96
CA ALA A 335 -11.04 4.86 -13.15
C ALA A 335 -12.15 5.91 -12.93
N PRO A 336 -13.24 5.63 -12.17
CA PRO A 336 -14.26 6.63 -11.86
C PRO A 336 -13.73 7.85 -11.10
N CYS A 337 -12.63 7.72 -10.35
CA CYS A 337 -12.02 8.85 -9.63
C CYS A 337 -11.36 9.86 -10.56
N ALA A 338 -10.83 9.43 -11.71
CA ALA A 338 -10.14 10.29 -12.66
C ALA A 338 -11.01 11.46 -13.14
N ALA A 339 -12.31 11.22 -13.35
CA ALA A 339 -13.25 12.25 -13.78
C ALA A 339 -13.54 13.31 -12.70
N ILE A 340 -13.29 13.00 -11.42
CA ILE A 340 -13.59 13.87 -10.28
C ILE A 340 -12.38 14.72 -9.88
N MET A 341 -11.15 14.24 -10.14
CA MET A 341 -9.92 14.91 -9.69
C MET A 341 -9.85 16.39 -10.08
N PRO A 342 -10.14 16.80 -11.35
CA PRO A 342 -10.02 18.21 -11.74
C PRO A 342 -10.95 19.15 -10.95
N ALA A 343 -12.08 18.65 -10.44
CA ALA A 343 -12.98 19.44 -9.62
C ALA A 343 -12.50 19.54 -8.17
N LEU A 344 -11.96 18.45 -7.61
CA LEU A 344 -11.37 18.44 -6.26
C LEU A 344 -10.09 19.27 -6.15
N GLN A 345 -9.33 19.39 -7.23
CA GLN A 345 -8.07 20.14 -7.27
C GLN A 345 -8.25 21.66 -7.26
N LYS A 346 -9.48 22.17 -7.40
CA LYS A 346 -9.75 23.61 -7.43
C LYS A 346 -9.62 24.24 -6.06
N THR A 347 -9.25 25.52 -6.07
CA THR A 347 -9.27 26.42 -4.91
C THR A 347 -10.20 27.61 -5.23
N PRO A 348 -11.16 27.97 -4.37
CA PRO A 348 -11.50 27.31 -3.11
C PRO A 348 -12.02 25.88 -3.31
N VAL A 349 -11.93 25.05 -2.26
CA VAL A 349 -12.38 23.66 -2.27
C VAL A 349 -13.90 23.61 -2.43
N SER A 350 -14.43 22.72 -3.26
CA SER A 350 -15.88 22.62 -3.52
C SER A 350 -16.52 21.44 -2.78
N GLU A 351 -17.58 21.71 -2.01
CA GLU A 351 -18.40 20.69 -1.37
C GLU A 351 -19.05 19.78 -2.43
N ALA A 352 -19.64 20.36 -3.48
CA ALA A 352 -20.19 19.59 -4.61
C ALA A 352 -19.16 18.66 -5.29
N ALA A 353 -17.90 19.08 -5.43
CA ALA A 353 -16.84 18.22 -5.96
C ALA A 353 -16.54 17.04 -5.03
N TRP A 354 -16.55 17.27 -3.71
CA TRP A 354 -16.42 16.22 -2.71
C TRP A 354 -17.63 15.27 -2.68
N GLU A 355 -18.85 15.78 -2.81
CA GLU A 355 -20.05 14.93 -2.92
C GLU A 355 -19.98 14.03 -4.16
N ALA A 356 -19.46 14.56 -5.28
CA ALA A 356 -19.20 13.78 -6.48
C ALA A 356 -18.10 12.72 -6.25
N TYR A 357 -17.07 13.02 -5.46
CA TYR A 357 -16.07 12.03 -5.04
C TYR A 357 -16.70 10.90 -4.24
N ILE A 358 -17.52 11.19 -3.24
CA ILE A 358 -18.20 10.17 -2.44
C ILE A 358 -19.16 9.31 -3.29
N THR A 359 -19.93 9.94 -4.18
CA THR A 359 -20.99 9.24 -4.93
C THR A 359 -20.52 8.56 -6.21
N LYS A 360 -19.49 9.08 -6.88
CA LYS A 360 -19.04 8.59 -8.19
C LYS A 360 -17.68 7.91 -8.17
N CYS A 361 -16.79 8.27 -7.23
CA CYS A 361 -15.48 7.64 -7.08
C CYS A 361 -15.53 6.56 -6.00
N ILE A 362 -16.07 6.87 -4.82
CA ILE A 362 -16.21 5.89 -3.73
C ILE A 362 -17.49 5.05 -3.88
N GLU A 363 -18.44 5.49 -4.72
CA GLU A 363 -19.68 4.78 -5.03
C GLU A 363 -20.55 4.50 -3.79
N THR A 364 -20.66 5.50 -2.92
CA THR A 364 -21.42 5.44 -1.69
C THR A 364 -22.21 6.74 -1.44
N THR A 365 -22.93 6.82 -0.33
CA THR A 365 -23.84 7.94 -0.05
C THR A 365 -23.15 9.05 0.75
N VAL A 366 -23.46 10.30 0.44
CA VAL A 366 -23.09 11.42 1.30
C VAL A 366 -23.87 11.33 2.62
N THR A 367 -23.17 11.42 3.74
CA THR A 367 -23.77 11.49 5.08
C THR A 367 -23.26 12.72 5.79
N ASP A 368 -24.01 13.19 6.79
CA ASP A 368 -23.59 14.34 7.60
C ASP A 368 -22.27 14.08 8.32
N GLY A 369 -22.02 12.84 8.76
CA GLY A 369 -20.76 12.45 9.39
C GLY A 369 -19.57 12.50 8.43
N ARG A 370 -19.72 11.99 7.19
CA ARG A 370 -18.68 12.11 6.15
C ARG A 370 -18.42 13.57 5.80
N LYS A 371 -19.48 14.37 5.71
CA LYS A 371 -19.41 15.81 5.37
C LYS A 371 -18.73 16.62 6.47
N ALA A 372 -19.02 16.34 7.73
CA ALA A 372 -18.39 16.98 8.88
C ALA A 372 -16.88 16.72 8.87
N SER A 373 -16.46 15.46 8.75
CA SER A 373 -15.03 15.12 8.69
C SER A 373 -14.31 15.78 7.50
N PHE A 374 -14.97 15.92 6.35
CA PHE A 374 -14.41 16.63 5.21
C PHE A 374 -14.21 18.13 5.47
N LYS A 375 -15.21 18.79 6.08
CA LYS A 375 -15.13 20.20 6.48
C LYS A 375 -13.96 20.44 7.43
N ASP A 376 -13.83 19.57 8.42
CA ASP A 376 -12.74 19.64 9.40
C ASP A 376 -11.38 19.44 8.73
N ALA A 377 -11.25 18.48 7.80
CA ALA A 377 -10.03 18.25 7.04
C ALA A 377 -9.63 19.45 6.18
N VAL A 378 -10.58 20.06 5.46
CA VAL A 378 -10.32 21.26 4.65
C VAL A 378 -9.80 22.40 5.52
N ALA A 379 -10.47 22.67 6.65
CA ALA A 379 -10.08 23.72 7.58
C ALA A 379 -8.71 23.43 8.22
N ALA A 380 -8.45 22.17 8.62
CA ALA A 380 -7.19 21.75 9.22
C ALA A 380 -5.99 21.93 8.27
N LEU A 381 -6.21 21.73 6.97
CA LEU A 381 -5.24 21.93 5.90
C LEU A 381 -5.12 23.41 5.45
N GLY A 382 -5.86 24.33 6.08
CA GLY A 382 -5.84 25.77 5.75
C GLY A 382 -6.65 26.13 4.49
N GLY A 383 -7.50 25.23 4.01
CA GLY A 383 -8.37 25.47 2.86
C GLY A 383 -9.61 26.29 3.20
N THR A 384 -10.20 26.90 2.17
CA THR A 384 -11.54 27.51 2.24
C THR A 384 -12.51 26.63 1.45
N LEU A 385 -13.66 26.32 2.06
CA LEU A 385 -14.73 25.53 1.44
C LEU A 385 -15.81 26.44 0.86
N VAL A 386 -16.27 26.14 -0.35
CA VAL A 386 -17.47 26.69 -0.97
C VAL A 386 -18.51 25.59 -1.15
N ALA A 387 -19.78 25.94 -0.94
CA ALA A 387 -20.93 25.04 -1.11
C ALA A 387 -21.09 24.60 -2.57
#